data_AF-A0A933QW16-F1
#
_entry.id   AF-A0A933QW16-F1
#
_cell.length_a   1.000
_cell.length_b   1.000
_cell.length_c   1.000
_cell.angle_alpha   90.00
_cell.angle_beta   90.00
_cell.angle_gamma   90.00
#
_symmetry.space_group_name_H-M   'P 1'
#
loop_
_entity.id
_entity.type
_entity.pdbx_description
1 polymer ?
#
loop_
_entity_poly.entity_id
_entity_poly.type
_entity_poly.pdbx_seq_one_letter_code
_entity_poly.pdbx_strand_id
1 'polypeptide(L)'
;MAKIAPELLSKLQRHPDATVNVIVRLTDDPSAHLTEIKASRLNVRYTYSLIAAVAVQGKAAACLKLASQPWVLSIEEDKSVHTMS
;
A
#
# COMPACT_ATOMS: atom_id res chain seq x y z
N MET A 1 16.40 0.17 4.98
CA MET A 1 15.80 -1.02 4.33
C MET A 1 14.84 -0.52 3.26
N ALA A 2 14.74 -1.19 2.11
CA ALA A 2 13.78 -0.82 1.07
C ALA A 2 12.35 -1.12 1.54
N LYS A 3 11.43 -0.16 1.37
CA LYS A 3 10.03 -0.30 1.81
C LYS A 3 9.19 -1.16 0.87
N ILE A 4 9.68 -1.42 -0.34
CA ILE A 4 8.99 -2.22 -1.36
C ILE A 4 9.95 -3.30 -1.84
N ALA A 5 9.48 -4.54 -1.93
CA ALA A 5 10.26 -5.63 -2.51
C ALA A 5 10.63 -5.32 -3.99
N PRO A 6 11.81 -5.70 -4.49
CA PRO A 6 12.28 -5.35 -5.84
C PRO A 6 11.32 -5.75 -6.96
N GLU A 7 10.66 -6.90 -6.84
CA GLU A 7 9.72 -7.43 -7.83
C GLU A 7 8.46 -6.57 -7.91
N LEU A 8 7.92 -6.19 -6.74
CA LEU A 8 6.77 -5.30 -6.65
C LEU A 8 7.15 -3.89 -7.12
N LEU A 9 8.31 -3.37 -6.72
CA LEU A 9 8.80 -2.07 -7.16
C LEU A 9 8.89 -2.01 -8.69
N SER A 10 9.50 -3.04 -9.31
CA SER A 10 9.62 -3.17 -10.76
C SER A 10 8.25 -3.28 -11.44
N LYS A 11 7.26 -3.93 -10.81
CA LYS A 11 5.88 -4.00 -11.33
C LYS A 11 5.21 -2.63 -11.30
N LEU A 12 5.32 -1.90 -10.19
CA LEU A 12 4.71 -0.57 -10.02
C LEU A 12 5.32 0.47 -10.97
N GLN A 13 6.64 0.42 -11.18
CA GLN A 13 7.35 1.33 -12.07
C GLN A 13 7.04 1.10 -13.55
N ARG A 14 6.85 -0.15 -13.98
CA ARG A 14 6.53 -0.49 -15.38
C ARG A 14 5.15 -0.01 -15.81
N HIS A 15 4.19 0.03 -14.90
CA HIS A 15 2.80 0.37 -15.19
C HIS A 15 2.27 1.39 -14.18
N PRO A 16 2.75 2.65 -14.22
CA PRO A 16 2.40 3.68 -13.22
C PRO A 16 0.90 3.97 -13.16
N ASP A 17 0.19 3.80 -14.28
CA ASP A 17 -1.25 4.01 -14.40
C ASP A 17 -2.09 2.77 -14.13
N ALA A 18 -1.49 1.61 -13.86
CA ALA A 18 -2.24 0.43 -13.46
C ALA A 18 -2.88 0.64 -12.09
N THR A 19 -4.13 0.19 -11.95
CA THR A 19 -4.77 0.09 -10.64
C THR A 19 -4.24 -1.15 -9.93
N VAL A 20 -3.72 -0.97 -8.72
CA VAL A 20 -3.16 -2.04 -7.89
C VAL A 20 -3.81 -2.05 -6.52
N ASN A 21 -3.79 -3.21 -5.88
CA ASN A 21 -4.17 -3.38 -4.47
C ASN A 21 -2.89 -3.64 -3.67
N VAL A 22 -2.66 -2.88 -2.61
CA VAL A 22 -1.49 -3.04 -1.75
C VAL A 22 -1.88 -2.94 -0.28
N ILE A 23 -1.11 -3.63 0.56
CA ILE A 23 -1.14 -3.48 2.00
C ILE A 23 0.04 -2.58 2.39
N VAL A 24 -0.25 -1.52 3.13
CA VAL A 24 0.75 -0.56 3.62
C VAL A 24 0.91 -0.80 5.10
N ARG A 25 2.13 -1.09 5.55
CA ARG A 25 2.52 -1.17 6.97
C ARG A 25 2.95 0.20 7.45
N LEU A 26 2.51 0.59 8.62
CA LEU A 26 2.76 1.91 9.21
C LEU A 26 3.55 1.79 10.50
N THR A 27 4.26 2.87 10.84
CA THR A 27 5.04 2.98 12.09
C THR A 27 4.16 3.05 13.33
N ASP A 28 2.94 3.55 13.19
CA ASP A 28 2.00 3.86 14.26
C ASP A 28 0.55 3.62 13.81
N ASP A 29 -0.42 4.13 14.56
CA ASP A 29 -1.85 3.90 14.30
C ASP A 29 -2.25 4.37 12.88
N PRO A 30 -2.80 3.46 12.04
CA PRO A 30 -3.39 3.79 10.74
C PRO A 30 -4.33 4.98 10.73
N SER A 31 -5.10 5.20 11.81
CA SER A 31 -6.10 6.26 11.89
C SER A 31 -5.50 7.66 11.70
N ALA A 32 -4.24 7.85 12.13
CA ALA A 32 -3.52 9.12 12.03
C ALA A 32 -3.23 9.54 10.58
N HIS A 33 -3.13 8.58 9.66
CA HIS A 33 -2.64 8.81 8.29
C HIS A 33 -3.72 8.69 7.21
N LEU A 34 -4.97 8.34 7.58
CA LEU A 34 -6.03 8.09 6.60
C LEU A 34 -6.34 9.30 5.70
N THR A 35 -6.24 10.51 6.25
CA THR A 35 -6.45 11.75 5.48
C THR A 35 -5.38 11.93 4.41
N GLU A 36 -4.11 11.73 4.76
CA GLU A 36 -2.97 11.84 3.84
C GLU A 36 -3.00 10.75 2.75
N ILE A 37 -3.38 9.53 3.12
CA ILE A 37 -3.57 8.42 2.18
C ILE A 37 -4.66 8.77 1.15
N LYS A 38 -5.81 9.28 1.61
CA LYS A 38 -6.91 9.68 0.73
C LYS A 38 -6.53 10.87 -0.17
N ALA A 39 -5.78 11.84 0.37
CA ALA A 39 -5.26 12.98 -0.40
C ALA A 39 -4.31 12.53 -1.53
N SER A 40 -3.67 11.36 -1.38
CA SER A 40 -2.86 10.72 -2.42
C SER A 40 -3.68 10.04 -3.52
N ARG A 41 -5.00 10.24 -3.55
CA ARG A 41 -5.96 9.61 -4.48
C ARG A 41 -5.96 8.08 -4.40
N LEU A 42 -5.64 7.54 -3.23
CA LEU A 42 -5.76 6.12 -2.91
C LEU A 42 -7.08 5.90 -2.17
N ASN A 43 -7.80 4.85 -2.56
CA ASN A 43 -8.99 4.40 -1.86
C ASN A 43 -8.59 3.46 -0.71
N VAL A 44 -8.95 3.80 0.53
CA VAL A 44 -8.74 2.91 1.68
C VAL A 44 -9.85 1.86 1.67
N ARG A 45 -9.47 0.60 1.44
CA ARG A 45 -10.40 -0.55 1.43
C ARG A 45 -10.62 -1.09 2.83
N TYR A 46 -9.54 -1.22 3.60
CA TYR A 46 -9.58 -1.71 4.97
C TYR A 46 -8.56 -0.97 5.83
N THR A 47 -8.95 -0.69 7.07
CA THR A 47 -8.03 -0.33 8.15
C THR A 47 -7.95 -1.53 9.08
N TYR A 48 -6.78 -2.11 9.25
CA TYR A 48 -6.62 -3.30 10.07
C TYR A 48 -6.51 -2.91 11.55
N SER A 49 -7.15 -3.68 12.42
CA SER A 49 -7.13 -3.48 13.88
C SER A 49 -6.06 -4.30 14.60
N LEU A 50 -5.68 -5.45 14.03
CA LEU A 50 -4.69 -6.35 14.62
C LEU A 50 -3.24 -5.88 14.39
N ILE A 51 -3.03 -5.10 13.34
CA ILE A 51 -1.72 -4.66 12.86
C ILE A 51 -1.81 -3.21 12.41
N ALA A 52 -0.72 -2.46 12.57
CA ALA A 52 -0.59 -1.11 12.03
C ALA A 52 -0.48 -1.15 10.49
N ALA A 53 -1.62 -1.32 9.83
CA ALA A 53 -1.68 -1.39 8.37
C ALA A 53 -3.04 -1.00 7.79
N VAL A 54 -2.99 -0.57 6.53
CA VAL A 54 -4.16 -0.32 5.69
C VAL A 54 -4.05 -1.09 4.38
N ALA A 55 -5.18 -1.61 3.91
CA ALA A 55 -5.30 -2.05 2.53
C ALA A 55 -5.81 -0.89 1.68
N VAL A 56 -5.10 -0.57 0.60
CA VAL A 56 -5.47 0.52 -0.31
C VAL A 56 -5.52 0.03 -1.75
N GLN A 57 -6.31 0.74 -2.54
CA GLN A 57 -6.40 0.56 -3.98
C GLN A 57 -6.17 1.90 -4.68
N GLY A 58 -5.40 1.88 -5.77
CA GLY A 58 -5.25 3.05 -6.61
C GLY A 58 -4.14 2.89 -7.63
N LYS A 59 -3.69 4.00 -8.21
CA LYS A 59 -2.63 3.99 -9.22
C LYS A 59 -1.29 3.55 -8.63
N ALA A 60 -0.53 2.76 -9.38
CA ALA A 60 0.81 2.33 -8.98
C ALA A 60 1.73 3.51 -8.66
N ALA A 61 1.66 4.61 -9.43
CA ALA A 61 2.40 5.84 -9.17
C ALA A 61 2.07 6.47 -7.80
N ALA A 62 0.79 6.44 -7.40
CA ALA A 62 0.36 6.93 -6.08
C ALA A 62 0.91 6.04 -4.95
N CYS A 63 0.97 4.73 -5.16
CA CYS A 63 1.58 3.79 -4.21
C CYS A 63 3.10 4.02 -4.07
N LEU A 64 3.79 4.28 -5.19
CA LEU A 64 5.23 4.64 -5.17
C LEU A 64 5.48 5.93 -4.39
N LYS A 65 4.64 6.95 -4.59
CA LYS A 65 4.72 8.20 -3.82
C LYS A 65 4.41 7.98 -2.34
N LEU A 66 3.48 7.09 -2.02
CA LEU A 66 3.17 6.77 -0.63
C LEU A 66 4.38 6.18 0.11
N ALA A 67 5.19 5.35 -0.57
CA ALA A 67 6.39 4.76 0.03
C ALA A 67 7.41 5.81 0.51
N SER A 68 7.43 7.02 -0.05
CA SER A 68 8.34 8.07 0.42
C SER A 68 7.90 8.70 1.74
N GLN A 69 6.69 8.43 2.23
CA GLN A 69 6.21 9.00 3.49
C GLN A 69 6.95 8.40 4.69
N PRO A 70 7.34 9.21 5.69
CA PRO A 70 8.17 8.75 6.81
C PRO A 70 7.48 7.69 7.68
N TRP A 71 6.15 7.74 7.76
CA TRP A 71 5.33 6.82 8.55
C TRP A 71 5.05 5.48 7.86
N VAL A 72 5.47 5.29 6.60
CA VAL A 72 5.36 4.01 5.88
C VAL A 72 6.56 3.12 6.21
N LEU A 73 6.30 1.94 6.77
CA LEU A 73 7.30 0.89 7.03
C LEU A 73 7.55 0.01 5.80
N SER A 74 6.48 -0.50 5.19
CA SER A 74 6.56 -1.33 3.98
C SER A 74 5.28 -1.25 3.16
N ILE A 75 5.38 -1.61 1.88
CA ILE A 75 4.25 -1.81 0.98
C ILE A 75 4.39 -3.19 0.35
N GLU A 76 3.33 -3.98 0.48
CA GLU A 76 3.22 -5.35 0.00
C GLU A 76 2.05 -5.46 -0.97
N GLU A 77 2.11 -6.38 -1.92
CA GLU A 77 1.00 -6.64 -2.82
C GLU A 77 -0.14 -7.36 -2.08
N ASP A 78 -1.37 -6.86 -2.20
CA ASP A 78 -2.57 -7.51 -1.68
C ASP A 78 -3.01 -8.63 -2.64
N LYS A 79 -2.37 -9.80 -2.49
CA LYS A 79 -2.59 -10.96 -3.35
C LYS A 79 -3.86 -11.72 -2.95
N SER A 80 -4.61 -12.18 -3.95
CA SER A 80 -5.70 -13.12 -3.73
C SER A 80 -5.18 -14.46 -3.23
N VAL A 81 -5.81 -15.00 -2.19
CA VAL A 81 -5.51 -16.32 -1.63
C VAL A 81 -6.69 -17.24 -1.94
N HIS A 82 -6.41 -18.45 -2.39
CA HIS A 82 -7.41 -19.46 -2.71
C HIS A 82 -7.14 -20.74 -1.89
N THR A 83 -8.19 -21.38 -1.38
CA THR A 83 -8.10 -22.71 -0.79
C THR A 83 -8.15 -23.76 -1.89
N MET A 84 -7.35 -24.83 -1.77
CA MET A 84 -7.50 -25.98 -2.67
C MET A 84 -8.81 -26.69 -2.34
N SER A 85 -9.73 -26.70 -3.29
CA SER A 85 -10.94 -27.52 -3.30
C SER A 85 -10.62 -28.93 -3.78
#